data_AF-A0A5K0XPT8-F1
#
_entry.id   AF-A0A5K0XPT8-F1
#
_cell.length_a   1.000
_cell.length_b   1.000
_cell.length_c   1.000
_cell.angle_alpha   90.00
_cell.angle_beta   90.00
_cell.angle_gamma   90.00
#
_symmetry.space_group_name_H-M   'P 1'
#
loop_
_entity.id
_entity.type
_entity.pdbx_description
1 polymer ?
#
loop_
_entity_poly.entity_id
_entity_poly.type
_entity_poly.pdbx_seq_one_letter_code
_entity_poly.pdbx_strand_id
1 'polypeptide(L)'
;LMTRFLMNQTTYTLDAVLSKLSCPILLLWGELDPWVDPAKANKIMDFYPNSSLVTLPAGHCPHDEVPELANEALVNWLSSLKVDMLPQTV
;
A
#
# COMPACT_ATOMS: atom_id res chain seq x y z
N LEU A 1 11.62 4.29 30.38
CA LEU A 1 10.47 4.42 29.45
C LEU A 1 10.79 4.05 27.99
N MET A 2 12.01 4.30 27.48
CA MET A 2 12.35 3.99 26.06
C MET A 2 12.64 2.51 25.74
N THR A 3 12.91 1.67 26.75
CA THR A 3 13.34 0.28 26.54
C THR A 3 12.23 -0.65 26.05
N ARG A 4 10.96 -0.32 26.33
CA ARG A 4 9.80 -1.18 25.96
C ARG A 4 9.40 -1.05 24.49
N PHE A 5 9.73 0.08 23.84
CA PHE A 5 9.46 0.32 22.43
C PHE A 5 10.38 -0.51 21.51
N LEU A 6 11.62 -0.76 21.95
CA LEU A 6 12.61 -1.52 21.17
C LEU A 6 12.43 -3.04 21.27
N MET A 7 11.78 -3.55 22.32
CA MET A 7 11.61 -5.01 22.54
C MET A 7 10.38 -5.63 21.87
N ASN A 8 9.47 -4.84 21.30
CA ASN A 8 8.21 -5.35 20.73
C ASN A 8 8.07 -5.13 19.22
N GLN A 9 9.18 -4.82 18.51
CA GLN A 9 9.16 -4.64 17.06
C GLN A 9 9.16 -5.95 16.26
N THR A 10 9.34 -7.11 16.92
CA THR A 10 9.43 -8.41 16.25
C THR A 10 8.09 -9.10 16.03
N THR A 11 7.00 -8.64 16.66
CA THR A 11 5.68 -9.31 16.60
C THR A 11 4.83 -8.91 15.39
N TYR A 12 5.19 -7.85 14.66
CA TYR A 12 4.40 -7.32 13.54
C TYR A 12 5.30 -6.95 12.36
N THR A 13 5.97 -7.95 11.78
CA THR A 13 6.68 -7.76 10.52
C THR A 13 5.69 -7.61 9.36
N LEU A 14 6.11 -6.94 8.29
CA LEU A 14 5.24 -6.64 7.15
C LEU A 14 4.73 -7.91 6.46
N ASP A 15 5.59 -8.90 6.29
CA ASP A 15 5.27 -10.23 5.75
C ASP A 15 4.24 -10.99 6.62
N ALA A 16 4.35 -10.90 7.95
CA ALA A 16 3.40 -11.51 8.87
C ALA A 16 2.00 -10.85 8.81
N VAL A 17 1.91 -9.58 8.41
CA VAL A 17 0.64 -8.88 8.18
C VAL A 17 0.10 -9.20 6.79
N LEU A 18 0.92 -9.06 5.75
CA LEU A 18 0.52 -9.28 4.35
C LEU A 18 0.04 -10.73 4.13
N SER A 19 0.67 -11.72 4.76
CA SER A 19 0.26 -13.13 4.68
C SER A 19 -1.15 -13.42 5.21
N LYS A 20 -1.74 -12.52 6.00
CA LYS A 20 -3.10 -12.65 6.54
C LYS A 20 -4.16 -11.95 5.70
N LEU A 21 -3.75 -11.16 4.71
CA LEU A 21 -4.65 -10.44 3.82
C LEU A 21 -5.04 -11.33 2.63
N SER A 22 -6.25 -11.10 2.13
CA SER A 22 -6.79 -11.77 0.93
C SER A 22 -7.34 -10.80 -0.10
N CYS A 23 -7.29 -9.49 0.19
CA CYS A 23 -7.82 -8.44 -0.67
C CYS A 23 -6.75 -7.85 -1.59
N PRO A 24 -7.15 -7.25 -2.73
CA PRO A 24 -6.24 -6.44 -3.54
C PRO A 24 -5.66 -5.26 -2.75
N ILE A 25 -4.39 -4.94 -2.97
CA ILE A 25 -3.70 -3.80 -2.32
C ILE A 25 -3.20 -2.82 -3.37
N LEU A 26 -3.43 -1.52 -3.17
CA LEU A 26 -2.77 -0.45 -3.92
C LEU A 26 -1.55 0.05 -3.13
N LEU A 27 -0.38 0.01 -3.77
CA LEU A 27 0.82 0.68 -3.35
C LEU A 27 0.91 2.00 -4.13
N LEU A 28 0.61 3.12 -3.47
CA LEU A 28 0.72 4.45 -4.05
C LEU A 28 1.96 5.13 -3.48
N TRP A 29 2.95 5.41 -4.32
CA TRP A 29 4.29 5.78 -3.87
C TRP A 29 4.81 7.05 -4.55
N GLY A 30 5.55 7.88 -3.83
CA GLY A 30 6.27 8.99 -4.43
C GLY A 30 7.66 8.58 -4.90
N GLU A 31 7.99 8.81 -6.17
CA GLU A 31 9.30 8.43 -6.75
C GLU A 31 10.49 9.14 -6.09
N LEU A 32 10.22 10.25 -5.40
CA LEU A 32 11.22 11.09 -4.73
C LEU A 32 11.18 10.92 -3.20
N ASP A 33 10.52 9.88 -2.66
CA ASP A 33 10.41 9.64 -1.22
C ASP A 33 11.81 9.49 -0.57
N PRO A 34 12.23 10.43 0.31
CA PRO A 34 13.54 10.40 0.94
C PRO A 34 13.60 9.46 2.15
N TRP A 35 12.47 8.95 2.62
CA TRP A 35 12.35 8.16 3.85
C TRP A 35 12.16 6.68 3.55
N VAL A 36 11.41 6.34 2.50
CA VAL A 36 11.09 4.96 2.15
C VAL A 36 11.41 4.70 0.69
N ASP A 37 12.52 4.00 0.46
CA ASP A 37 12.99 3.61 -0.87
C ASP A 37 11.87 2.94 -1.71
N PRO A 38 11.55 3.47 -2.90
CA PRO A 38 10.58 2.87 -3.83
C PRO A 38 10.87 1.39 -4.15
N ALA A 39 12.12 0.92 -4.05
CA ALA A 39 12.45 -0.50 -4.20
C ALA A 39 11.73 -1.41 -3.18
N LYS A 40 11.26 -0.87 -2.04
CA LYS A 40 10.43 -1.64 -1.09
C LYS A 40 9.07 -1.99 -1.68
N ALA A 41 8.47 -1.14 -2.51
CA ALA A 41 7.22 -1.45 -3.18
C ALA A 41 7.34 -2.69 -4.06
N ASN A 42 8.45 -2.82 -4.80
CA ASN A 42 8.75 -4.02 -5.59
C ASN A 42 8.83 -5.29 -4.73
N LYS A 43 9.51 -5.21 -3.57
CA LYS A 43 9.56 -6.35 -2.63
C LYS A 43 8.19 -6.74 -2.09
N ILE A 44 7.31 -5.76 -1.87
CA ILE A 44 5.93 -6.04 -1.45
C ILE A 44 5.18 -6.75 -2.57
N MET A 45 5.33 -6.33 -3.82
CA MET A 45 4.69 -7.00 -4.97
C MET A 45 5.19 -8.44 -5.14
N ASP A 46 6.49 -8.68 -4.98
CA ASP A 46 7.08 -10.03 -5.05
C ASP A 46 6.49 -10.95 -3.97
N PHE A 47 6.28 -10.42 -2.76
CA PHE A 47 5.74 -11.19 -1.64
C PHE A 47 4.21 -11.33 -1.69
N TYR A 48 3.50 -10.30 -2.15
CA TYR A 48 2.04 -10.23 -2.22
C TYR A 48 1.59 -9.88 -3.65
N PRO A 49 1.48 -10.88 -4.55
CA PRO A 49 1.20 -10.64 -5.97
C PRO A 49 -0.16 -10.01 -6.27
N ASN A 50 -1.11 -10.07 -5.33
CA ASN A 50 -2.40 -9.38 -5.44
C ASN A 50 -2.28 -7.90 -5.05
N SER A 51 -1.23 -7.23 -5.55
CA SER A 51 -0.99 -5.81 -5.34
C SER A 51 -0.79 -5.10 -6.67
N SER A 52 -1.02 -3.79 -6.67
CA SER A 52 -0.80 -2.90 -7.79
C SER A 52 0.08 -1.74 -7.31
N LEU A 53 1.05 -1.32 -8.13
CA LEU A 53 1.93 -0.20 -7.82
C LEU A 53 1.64 0.97 -8.76
N VAL A 54 1.43 2.15 -8.19
CA VAL A 54 1.41 3.43 -8.91
C VAL A 54 2.44 4.34 -8.28
N THR A 55 3.35 4.86 -9.10
CA THR A 55 4.37 5.83 -8.69
C THR A 55 4.00 7.22 -9.19
N LEU A 56 4.22 8.23 -8.36
CA LEU A 56 3.88 9.62 -8.62
C LEU A 56 5.11 10.52 -8.46
N PRO A 57 5.19 11.66 -9.17
CA PRO A 57 6.29 12.61 -9.04
C PRO A 57 6.17 13.44 -7.75
N ALA A 58 6.30 12.78 -6.60
CA ALA A 58 6.15 13.33 -5.26
C ALA A 58 7.15 12.71 -4.27
N GLY A 59 7.28 13.32 -3.10
CA GLY A 59 8.01 12.80 -1.95
C GLY A 59 7.20 11.79 -1.13
N HIS A 60 7.36 11.83 0.19
CA HIS A 60 6.80 10.82 1.10
C HIS A 60 5.27 10.85 1.20
N CYS A 61 4.63 12.00 0.94
CA CYS A 61 3.18 12.16 1.07
C CYS A 61 2.55 12.55 -0.27
N PRO A 62 2.42 11.63 -1.24
CA PRO A 62 1.86 11.96 -2.56
C PRO A 62 0.45 12.57 -2.51
N HIS A 63 -0.35 12.20 -1.50
CA HIS A 63 -1.71 12.74 -1.31
C HIS A 63 -1.74 14.21 -0.88
N ASP A 64 -0.69 14.71 -0.23
CA ASP A 64 -0.57 16.11 0.17
C ASP A 64 0.17 16.93 -0.90
N GLU A 65 1.14 16.32 -1.58
CA GLU A 65 2.03 17.00 -2.54
C GLU A 65 1.42 17.11 -3.95
N VAL A 66 0.75 16.05 -4.42
CA VAL A 66 0.11 15.95 -5.75
C VAL A 66 -1.30 15.34 -5.64
N PRO A 67 -2.21 15.99 -4.89
CA PRO A 67 -3.53 15.42 -4.54
C PRO A 67 -4.34 15.01 -5.75
N GLU A 68 -4.27 15.75 -6.87
CA GLU A 68 -4.99 15.42 -8.09
C GLU A 68 -4.57 14.07 -8.66
N LEU A 69 -3.26 13.82 -8.75
CA LEU A 69 -2.71 12.55 -9.27
C LEU A 69 -2.96 11.39 -8.30
N ALA A 70 -2.85 11.65 -6.99
CA ALA A 70 -3.13 10.66 -5.96
C ALA A 70 -4.60 10.21 -5.99
N ASN A 71 -5.52 11.17 -6.12
CA ASN A 71 -6.95 10.89 -6.21
C ASN A 71 -7.30 10.16 -7.51
N GLU A 72 -6.72 10.57 -8.63
CA GLU A 72 -6.90 9.88 -9.92
C GLU A 72 -6.43 8.42 -9.83
N ALA A 73 -5.23 8.18 -9.29
CA ALA A 73 -4.69 6.84 -9.10
C ALA A 73 -5.62 5.97 -8.24
N LEU A 74 -6.15 6.53 -7.14
CA LEU A 74 -7.07 5.83 -6.25
C LEU A 74 -8.39 5.46 -6.94
N VAL A 75 -9.02 6.41 -7.65
CA VAL A 75 -10.29 6.19 -8.35
C VAL A 75 -10.13 5.18 -9.48
N ASN A 76 -9.03 5.27 -10.25
CA ASN A 76 -8.73 4.34 -11.33
C ASN A 76 -8.51 2.92 -10.79
N TRP A 77 -7.76 2.78 -9.69
CA TRP A 77 -7.56 1.50 -9.06
C TRP A 77 -8.87 0.90 -8.53
N LEU A 78 -9.67 1.66 -7.79
CA LEU A 78 -10.97 1.21 -7.28
C LEU A 78 -11.91 0.75 -8.41
N SER A 79 -11.92 1.47 -9.53
CA SER A 79 -12.72 1.13 -10.70
C SER A 79 -12.23 -0.12 -11.43
N SER A 80 -10.96 -0.49 -11.27
CA SER A 80 -10.39 -1.73 -11.83
C SER A 80 -10.71 -2.98 -11.01
N LEU A 81 -11.15 -2.82 -9.75
CA LEU A 81 -11.45 -3.94 -8.88
C LEU A 81 -12.72 -4.66 -9.35
N LYS A 82 -12.61 -5.98 -9.48
CA LYS A 82 -13.79 -6.83 -9.64
C LYS A 82 -14.50 -6.92 -8.30
N VAL A 83 -15.64 -6.26 -8.18
CA VAL A 83 -16.54 -6.49 -7.06
C VAL A 83 -17.25 -7.81 -7.32
N ASP A 84 -16.82 -8.88 -6.65
CA ASP A 84 -17.64 -10.07 -6.53
C ASP A 84 -18.89 -9.66 -5.74
N MET A 85 -19.96 -9.37 -6.47
CA MET A 85 -21.25 -9.04 -5.88
C MET A 85 -21.70 -10.26 -5.08
N LEU A 86 -21.56 -10.20 -3.75
CA LEU A 86 -22.29 -11.11 -2.88
C LEU A 86 -23.76 -11.02 -3.27
N PRO A 87 -24.46 -12.14 -3.53
CA PRO A 87 -25.87 -12.09 -3.88
C PRO A 87 -26.59 -11.33 -2.78
N GLN A 88 -27.24 -10.22 -3.16
CA GLN A 88 -28.12 -9.51 -2.24
C GLN A 88 -29.23 -10.49 -1.89
N THR A 89 -29.20 -11.04 -0.68
CA THR A 89 -30.35 -11.73 -0.10
C THR A 89 -31.47 -10.72 -0.02
N VAL A 90 -32.44 -10.87 -0.92
CA VAL A 90 -33.75 -10.21 -0.89
C VAL A 90 -34.61 -10.84 0.19
#